data_AF-A0A1Q7X2N8-F1
#
_entry.id   AF-A0A1Q7X2N8-F1
#
_cell.length_a   1.000
_cell.length_b   1.000
_cell.length_c   1.000
_cell.angle_alpha   90.00
_cell.angle_beta   90.00
_cell.angle_gamma   90.00
#
_symmetry.space_group_name_H-M   'P 1'
#
loop_
_entity.id
_entity.type
_entity.pdbx_description
1 polymer ?
#
loop_
_entity_poly.entity_id
_entity_poly.type
_entity_poly.pdbx_seq_one_letter_code
_entity_poly.pdbx_strand_id
1 'polypeptide(L)' 'MDARDDLDLLARRLLSGAPVDVRGVAQARVLLSDGSGPLFWRRSPENLRARIREAIEALEPRIPHRPAWAGGKEQRR' A
#
# COMPACT_ATOMS: atom_id res chain seq x y z
N MET A 1 13.27 -11.47 -8.10
CA MET A 1 12.39 -11.23 -6.96
C MET A 1 11.21 -12.17 -7.04
N ASP A 2 11.16 -13.13 -6.14
CA ASP A 2 10.04 -14.04 -5.98
C ASP A 2 8.94 -13.41 -5.09
N ALA A 3 7.92 -14.17 -4.70
CA ALA A 3 6.85 -13.67 -3.83
C ALA A 3 7.32 -13.38 -2.39
N ARG A 4 8.39 -14.04 -1.93
CA ARG A 4 8.94 -13.84 -0.58
C ARG A 4 9.66 -12.51 -0.50
N ASP A 5 10.50 -12.21 -1.50
CA ASP A 5 11.20 -10.93 -1.61
C ASP A 5 10.21 -9.75 -1.63
N ASP A 6 9.14 -9.88 -2.43
CA ASP A 6 8.10 -8.86 -2.53
C ASP A 6 7.32 -8.73 -1.19
N LEU A 7 7.08 -9.83 -0.46
CA LEU A 7 6.41 -9.78 0.84
C LEU A 7 7.28 -9.08 1.91
N ASP A 8 8.59 -9.34 1.92
CA ASP A 8 9.55 -8.65 2.78
C ASP A 8 9.61 -7.15 2.46
N LEU A 9 9.53 -6.79 1.17
CA LEU A 9 9.43 -5.39 0.74
C LEU A 9 8.15 -4.73 1.26
N LEU A 10 7.00 -5.40 1.14
CA LEU A 10 5.72 -4.91 1.68
C LEU A 10 5.81 -4.67 3.20
N ALA A 11 6.38 -5.61 3.95
CA ALA A 11 6.57 -5.47 5.39
C ALA A 11 7.48 -4.29 5.74
N ARG A 12 8.64 -4.16 5.06
CA ARG A 12 9.56 -3.02 5.25
C ARG A 12 8.88 -1.69 4.97
N ARG A 13 8.05 -1.61 3.93
CA ARG A 13 7.34 -0.37 3.57
C ARG A 13 6.31 0.03 4.61
N LEU A 14 5.58 -0.93 5.19
CA LEU A 14 4.63 -0.70 6.29
C LEU A 14 5.34 -0.30 7.59
N LEU A 15 6.54 -0.80 7.83
CA LEU A 15 7.33 -0.52 9.04
C LEU A 15 8.22 0.72 8.93
N SER A 16 8.30 1.38 7.77
CA SER A 16 9.29 2.45 7.52
C SER A 16 9.05 3.74 8.30
N GLY A 17 7.88 3.90 8.91
CA GLY A 17 7.46 5.15 9.57
C GLY A 17 7.13 6.28 8.59
N ALA A 18 7.35 6.10 7.29
CA ALA A 18 6.96 7.05 6.27
C ALA A 18 5.45 6.94 5.99
N PRO A 19 4.78 8.04 5.60
CA PRO A 19 3.37 8.00 5.22
C PRO A 19 3.10 6.95 4.14
N VAL A 20 1.96 6.28 4.28
CA VAL A 20 1.41 5.32 3.31
C VAL A 20 -0.04 5.65 3.01
N ASP A 21 -0.52 5.29 1.84
CA ASP A 21 -1.93 5.38 1.48
C ASP A 21 -2.74 4.23 2.12
N VAL A 22 -3.90 4.58 2.68
CA VAL A 22 -4.81 3.64 3.37
C VAL A 22 -5.31 2.52 2.45
N ARG A 23 -5.34 2.75 1.13
CA ARG A 23 -5.70 1.74 0.13
C ARG A 23 -4.73 0.57 0.15
N GLY A 24 -3.42 0.85 0.15
CA GLY A 24 -2.40 -0.20 0.25
C GLY A 24 -2.48 -0.96 1.56
N VAL A 25 -2.75 -0.27 2.68
CA VAL A 25 -2.97 -0.92 3.98
C VAL A 25 -4.19 -1.85 3.94
N ALA A 26 -5.31 -1.40 3.37
CA ALA A 26 -6.51 -2.22 3.24
C ALA A 26 -6.26 -3.46 2.37
N GLN A 27 -5.56 -3.30 1.24
CA GLN A 27 -5.19 -4.41 0.38
C GLN A 27 -4.26 -5.42 1.08
N ALA A 28 -3.27 -4.93 1.83
CA ALA A 28 -2.40 -5.80 2.62
C ALA A 28 -3.19 -6.58 3.69
N ARG A 29 -4.17 -5.93 4.35
CA ARG A 29 -5.04 -6.63 5.31
C ARG A 29 -5.86 -7.73 4.64
N VAL A 30 -6.50 -7.45 3.51
CA VAL A 30 -7.24 -8.46 2.73
C VAL A 30 -6.34 -9.63 2.35
N LEU A 31 -5.15 -9.35 1.81
CA LEU A 31 -4.17 -10.38 1.43
C LEU A 31 -3.80 -11.30 2.59
N LEU A 32 -3.66 -10.76 3.81
CA LEU A 32 -3.27 -11.49 5.01
C LEU A 32 -4.44 -12.18 5.73
N SER A 33 -5.69 -11.80 5.43
CA SER A 33 -6.87 -12.34 6.12
C SER A 33 -7.76 -13.23 5.26
N ASP A 34 -7.68 -13.12 3.92
CA ASP A 34 -8.48 -13.94 3.03
C ASP A 34 -7.91 -15.36 2.91
N GLY A 35 -8.47 -16.29 3.69
CA GLY A 35 -8.09 -17.70 3.66
C GLY A 35 -8.35 -18.43 2.33
N SER A 36 -9.12 -17.84 1.41
CA SER A 36 -9.31 -18.35 0.05
C SER A 36 -8.31 -17.77 -0.95
N GLY A 37 -7.56 -16.75 -0.54
CA GLY A 37 -6.59 -16.02 -1.34
C GLY A 37 -5.30 -16.80 -1.61
N PRO A 38 -4.45 -16.28 -2.51
CA PRO A 38 -3.28 -16.99 -3.03
C PRO A 38 -2.15 -17.19 -2.00
N LEU A 39 -2.25 -16.55 -0.83
CA LEU A 39 -1.31 -16.75 0.28
C LEU A 39 -1.56 -18.08 1.01
N PHE A 40 -2.83 -18.46 1.19
CA PHE A 40 -3.22 -19.65 1.95
C PHE A 40 -3.64 -20.81 1.05
N TRP A 41 -4.20 -20.52 -0.12
CA TRP A 41 -4.74 -21.51 -1.02
C TRP A 41 -3.93 -21.63 -2.32
N ARG A 42 -3.14 -22.71 -2.44
CA ARG A 42 -2.28 -22.96 -3.63
C ARG A 42 -3.04 -23.10 -4.94
N ARG A 43 -4.33 -23.44 -4.91
CA ARG A 43 -5.19 -23.54 -6.11
C ARG A 43 -5.97 -22.24 -6.35
N SER A 44 -5.67 -21.16 -5.64
CA SER A 44 -6.24 -19.85 -5.95
C SER A 44 -5.91 -19.48 -7.40
N PRO A 45 -6.88 -18.95 -8.18
CA PRO A 45 -6.62 -18.48 -9.53
C PRO A 45 -5.80 -17.17 -9.54
N GLU A 46 -5.67 -16.50 -8.40
CA GLU A 46 -4.90 -15.27 -8.27
C GLU A 46 -3.39 -15.54 -8.20
N ASN A 47 -2.60 -14.60 -8.73
CA ASN A 47 -1.16 -14.65 -8.61
C ASN A 47 -0.69 -13.92 -7.33
N LEU A 48 -0.16 -14.67 -6.36
CA LEU A 48 0.32 -14.11 -5.08
C LEU A 48 1.25 -12.92 -5.27
N ARG A 49 2.24 -13.05 -6.15
CA ARG A 49 3.25 -12.01 -6.38
C ARG A 49 2.62 -10.74 -6.97
N ALA A 50 1.69 -10.88 -7.92
CA ALA A 50 0.97 -9.74 -8.48
C ALA A 50 0.18 -9.00 -7.40
N ARG A 51 -0.53 -9.73 -6.54
CA ARG A 51 -1.33 -9.14 -5.44
C ARG A 51 -0.47 -8.41 -4.41
N ILE A 52 0.71 -8.94 -4.08
CA ILE A 52 1.68 -8.25 -3.21
C ILE A 52 2.15 -6.95 -3.85
N ARG A 53 2.48 -6.96 -5.15
CA ARG A 53 2.95 -5.76 -5.87
C ARG A 53 1.89 -4.69 -5.95
N GLU A 54 0.65 -5.07 -6.25
CA GLU A 54 -0.49 -4.15 -6.24
C GLU A 54 -0.65 -3.49 -4.87
N ALA A 55 -0.50 -4.25 -3.78
CA ALA A 55 -0.53 -3.70 -2.42
C ALA A 55 0.63 -2.72 -2.17
N ILE A 56 1.86 -3.04 -2.61
CA ILE A 56 3.03 -2.15 -2.50
C ILE A 56 2.78 -0.85 -3.27
N GLU A 57 2.35 -0.92 -4.53
CA GLU A 57 2.06 0.26 -5.35
C GLU A 57 0.96 1.11 -4.71
N ALA A 58 -0.06 0.46 -4.16
CA ALA A 58 -1.15 1.14 -3.47
C ALA A 58 -0.76 1.72 -2.10
N LEU A 59 0.42 1.40 -1.54
CA LEU A 59 0.93 2.06 -0.34
C LEU A 59 1.53 3.43 -0.65
N GLU A 60 1.88 3.71 -1.90
CA GLU A 60 2.52 4.98 -2.21
C GLU A 60 1.53 6.15 -2.11
N PRO A 61 1.82 7.16 -1.26
CA PRO A 61 0.96 8.31 -1.10
C PRO A 61 0.69 8.97 -2.44
N ARG A 62 -0.57 9.01 -2.85
CA ARG A 62 -0.99 9.85 -3.97
C ARG A 62 -0.94 11.28 -3.47
N ILE A 63 0.18 11.97 -3.69
CA ILE A 63 0.36 13.38 -3.30
C ILE A 63 -0.89 14.15 -3.79
N PRO A 64 -1.74 14.67 -2.89
CA PRO A 64 -2.78 15.58 -3.31
C PRO A 64 -2.07 16.80 -3.87
N HIS A 65 -2.32 17.11 -5.13
CA HIS A 65 -1.83 18.34 -5.74
C HIS A 65 -2.30 19.50 -4.86
N ARG A 66 -1.41 20.06 -4.03
CA ARG A 66 -1.75 21.21 -3.18
C ARG A 66 -2.20 22.33 -4.11
N PRO A 67 -3.47 22.76 -4.08
CA PRO A 67 -3.91 23.79 -4.98
C PRO A 67 -3.34 25.13 -4.53
N ALA A 68 -2.97 25.98 -5.50
CA ALA A 68 -2.18 27.19 -5.30
C ALA A 68 -2.79 28.22 -4.32
N TRP A 69 -4.06 28.07 -3.93
CA TRP A 69 -4.76 28.98 -3.03
C TRP A 69 -4.54 28.71 -1.53
N ALA A 70 -3.88 27.61 -1.15
CA ALA A 70 -3.63 27.26 0.27
C ALA A 70 -2.51 28.07 0.95
N GLY A 71 -2.11 29.22 0.38
CA GLY A 71 -0.99 30.05 0.83
C GLY A 71 -1.37 31.50 1.17
N GLY A 72 -2.62 31.77 1.58
CA GLY A 72 -3.11 33.14 1.76
C GLY A 72 -3.66 33.46 3.15
N LYS A 73 -2.92 34.33 3.86
CA LYS A 73 -3.36 35.34 4.85
C LYS A 73 -3.29 34.98 6.35
N GLU A 74 -2.09 35.09 6.89
CA GLU A 74 -1.87 35.60 8.26
C GLU A 74 -1.00 36.87 8.17
N GLN A 75 -1.62 37.99 7.83
CA GLN A 75 -1.14 39.33 8.19
C GLN A 75 -2.36 40.19 8.54
N ARG A 76 -2.73 40.12 9.81
CA ARG A 76 -3.50 41.09 10.59
C ARG A 76 -2.94 40.90 12.01
N ARG A 77 -2.37 41.86 12.71
CA ARG A 77 -2.34 43.33 12.67
C ARG A 77 -1.02 43.79 13.27
#